data_AF-A0A841J8V0-F1
#
_entry.id   AF-A0A841J8V0-F1
#
_cell.length_a   1.000
_cell.length_b   1.000
_cell.length_c   1.000
_cell.angle_alpha   90.00
_cell.angle_beta   90.00
_cell.angle_gamma   90.00
#
_symmetry.space_group_name_H-M   'P 1'
#
loop_
_entity.id
_entity.type
_entity.pdbx_description
1 polymer ?
#
loop_
_entity_poly.entity_id
_entity_poly.type
_entity_poly.pdbx_seq_one_letter_code
_entity_poly.pdbx_strand_id
1 'polypeptide(L)'
;MNRFYFDSNIFRALNPASNQYIKAVDEIARAMQRRYIFYYSDAHLDDLKSSREDKRDIDFGIIGEMTGNLYAKNDFKHRCQWDVIAPSAAFRDKNYETVDEFIKSPEKIDLLFDAFKDLDIPGMDGLRVSFDVFLNAPINLPHRTDEAKDEMAEVWREKILPGYDKVTMVRNFMESIFANLDVFTENKDEFTAFRTYVRTTIASEQFSFEKYKLDFDLRFKDSPFNRTFMEVIENMLVNDQKNDLYLRCLYMHHLIELYGVSSDKKAGGGMKKMTFNNATADAAHIYYASFGDYLVTDDTGMQVKAYIMYSLLKLPVKILTSTEFAVLGAPLGEPADDFDIFKAKLTADVPLAEELLFGHVLPENEANTYVLPLPYLDYFTQMQGSDIGDHRFYVLFNLRHSHADLVLLPELQMVTDHLLSVFGVDDEHKGAFDLEEPVKDEPHVRKWSFGRVEYFLGVHFSGPACFIRLVVHVLRAG
;
A
#
# COMPACT_ATOMS: atom_id res chain seq x y z
N MET A 1 13.62 9.96 1.67
CA MET A 1 14.23 8.75 1.12
C MET A 1 13.11 8.07 0.39
N ASN A 2 13.25 7.79 -0.89
CA ASN A 2 12.08 7.28 -1.60
C ASN A 2 11.81 5.82 -1.26
N ARG A 3 10.54 5.48 -1.06
CA ARG A 3 10.02 4.13 -0.86
C ARG A 3 9.51 3.58 -2.19
N PHE A 4 10.00 2.44 -2.60
CA PHE A 4 9.62 1.74 -3.82
C PHE A 4 8.89 0.46 -3.48
N TYR A 5 7.72 0.29 -4.09
CA TYR A 5 7.00 -0.96 -4.14
C TYR A 5 7.13 -1.57 -5.52
N PHE A 6 7.74 -2.74 -5.60
CA PHE A 6 7.83 -3.51 -6.82
C PHE A 6 6.66 -4.48 -6.87
N ASP A 7 5.94 -4.55 -7.97
CA ASP A 7 5.03 -5.65 -8.25
C ASP A 7 5.83 -6.96 -8.42
N SER A 8 5.17 -8.11 -8.22
CA SER A 8 5.71 -9.45 -8.45
C SER A 8 6.35 -9.61 -9.85
N ASN A 9 5.84 -8.92 -10.88
CA ASN A 9 6.47 -8.96 -12.22
C ASN A 9 7.86 -8.30 -12.25
N ILE A 10 8.11 -7.29 -11.43
CA ILE A 10 9.40 -6.62 -11.34
C ILE A 10 10.37 -7.48 -10.57
N PHE A 11 9.96 -8.10 -9.45
CA PHE A 11 10.84 -9.05 -8.73
C PHE A 11 11.28 -10.21 -9.63
N ARG A 12 10.37 -10.75 -10.45
CA ARG A 12 10.70 -11.76 -11.47
C ARG A 12 11.65 -11.23 -12.54
N ALA A 13 11.65 -9.92 -12.82
CA ALA A 13 12.60 -9.30 -13.73
C ALA A 13 14.01 -9.13 -13.14
N LEU A 14 14.18 -9.29 -11.82
CA LEU A 14 15.49 -9.30 -11.16
C LEU A 14 16.11 -10.71 -11.11
N ASN A 15 15.34 -11.75 -11.42
CA ASN A 15 15.77 -13.14 -11.33
C ASN A 15 16.48 -13.60 -12.62
N PRO A 16 17.80 -13.87 -12.63
CA PRO A 16 18.51 -14.30 -13.84
C PRO A 16 18.02 -15.62 -14.44
N ALA A 17 17.33 -16.45 -13.64
CA ALA A 17 16.72 -17.71 -14.10
C ALA A 17 15.30 -17.52 -14.67
N SER A 18 14.71 -16.34 -14.54
CA SER A 18 13.38 -16.00 -15.05
C SER A 18 13.42 -15.63 -16.52
N ASN A 19 12.35 -15.97 -17.25
CA ASN A 19 12.16 -15.50 -18.62
C ASN A 19 11.81 -14.01 -18.71
N GLN A 20 11.54 -13.36 -17.57
CA GLN A 20 11.26 -11.93 -17.46
C GLN A 20 12.52 -11.14 -17.09
N TYR A 21 13.71 -11.77 -16.97
CA TYR A 21 14.92 -11.10 -16.51
C TYR A 21 15.30 -9.88 -17.36
N ILE A 22 15.52 -8.75 -16.70
CA ILE A 22 16.01 -7.51 -17.32
C ILE A 22 17.26 -7.05 -16.56
N LYS A 23 18.44 -7.38 -17.12
CA LYS A 23 19.74 -7.09 -16.52
C LYS A 23 19.90 -5.64 -16.05
N ALA A 24 19.47 -4.67 -16.86
CA ALA A 24 19.59 -3.25 -16.51
C ALA A 24 18.78 -2.88 -15.26
N VAL A 25 17.59 -3.47 -15.09
CA VAL A 25 16.71 -3.23 -13.94
C VAL A 25 17.34 -3.85 -12.69
N ASP A 26 17.86 -5.07 -12.80
CA ASP A 26 18.57 -5.77 -11.73
C ASP A 26 19.80 -4.99 -11.23
N GLU A 27 20.69 -4.58 -12.14
CA GLU A 27 21.88 -3.80 -11.80
C GLU A 27 21.53 -2.48 -11.08
N ILE A 28 20.50 -1.79 -11.57
CA ILE A 28 20.06 -0.50 -11.01
C ILE A 28 19.36 -0.68 -9.68
N ALA A 29 18.47 -1.66 -9.55
CA ALA A 29 17.77 -1.96 -8.30
C ALA A 29 18.77 -2.27 -7.18
N ARG A 30 19.78 -3.11 -7.45
CA ARG A 30 20.84 -3.45 -6.48
C ARG A 30 21.72 -2.26 -6.13
N ALA A 31 22.06 -1.41 -7.10
CA ALA A 31 22.80 -0.17 -6.84
C ALA A 31 22.01 0.81 -5.95
N MET A 32 20.68 0.80 -6.08
CA MET A 32 19.75 1.70 -5.38
C MET A 32 19.43 1.29 -3.94
N GLN A 33 19.66 0.04 -3.53
CA GLN A 33 19.30 -0.47 -2.18
C GLN A 33 19.94 0.31 -1.02
N ARG A 34 21.07 0.98 -1.26
CA ARG A 34 21.74 1.79 -0.23
C ARG A 34 21.12 3.18 -0.03
N ARG A 35 20.24 3.61 -0.95
CA ARG A 35 19.69 4.98 -0.98
C ARG A 35 18.17 5.02 -0.93
N TYR A 36 17.52 3.89 -1.16
CA TYR A 36 16.07 3.80 -1.24
C TYR A 36 15.56 2.60 -0.46
N ILE A 37 14.32 2.73 0.01
CA ILE A 37 13.64 1.66 0.75
C ILE A 37 12.83 0.85 -0.25
N PHE A 38 13.02 -0.46 -0.22
CA PHE A 38 12.19 -1.43 -0.93
C PHE A 38 11.45 -2.27 0.10
N TYR A 39 10.21 -2.62 -0.18
CA TYR A 39 9.41 -3.46 0.71
C TYR A 39 8.52 -4.41 -0.08
N TYR A 40 8.15 -5.51 0.57
CA TYR A 40 7.19 -6.47 0.04
C TYR A 40 5.96 -6.54 0.95
N SER A 41 4.96 -7.32 0.56
CA SER A 41 3.71 -7.39 1.30
C SER A 41 2.97 -8.70 1.14
N ASP A 42 1.83 -8.84 1.83
CA ASP A 42 0.92 -9.97 1.70
C ASP A 42 0.59 -10.33 0.24
N ALA A 43 0.45 -9.32 -0.63
CA ALA A 43 0.10 -9.52 -2.03
C ALA A 43 1.15 -10.34 -2.79
N HIS A 44 2.43 -10.16 -2.47
CA HIS A 44 3.53 -10.95 -3.04
C HIS A 44 3.46 -12.41 -2.63
N LEU A 45 3.14 -12.65 -1.36
CA LEU A 45 2.99 -13.99 -0.81
C LEU A 45 1.81 -14.71 -1.47
N ASP A 46 0.69 -13.99 -1.63
CA ASP A 46 -0.53 -14.51 -2.24
C ASP A 46 -0.35 -14.84 -3.73
N ASP A 47 0.43 -14.05 -4.48
CA ASP A 47 0.82 -14.37 -5.86
C ASP A 47 1.63 -15.67 -5.97
N LEU A 48 2.47 -15.93 -4.97
CA LEU A 48 3.36 -17.08 -4.95
C LEU A 48 2.73 -18.34 -4.34
N LYS A 49 1.53 -18.25 -3.74
CA LYS A 49 0.89 -19.38 -3.04
C LYS A 49 0.69 -20.63 -3.91
N SER A 50 0.40 -20.43 -5.20
CA SER A 50 0.18 -21.51 -6.17
C SER A 50 1.43 -21.89 -6.98
N SER A 51 2.56 -21.20 -6.73
CA SER A 51 3.81 -21.48 -7.43
C SER A 51 4.46 -22.77 -6.92
N ARG A 52 5.20 -23.45 -7.81
CA ARG A 52 6.01 -24.61 -7.45
C ARG A 52 7.04 -24.19 -6.39
N GLU A 53 7.20 -25.00 -5.35
CA GLU A 53 7.99 -24.67 -4.15
C GLU A 53 9.40 -24.20 -4.47
N ASP A 54 10.13 -24.91 -5.33
CA ASP A 54 11.48 -24.54 -5.75
C ASP A 54 11.57 -23.16 -6.42
N LYS A 55 10.56 -22.78 -7.22
CA LYS A 55 10.51 -21.45 -7.85
C LYS A 55 10.12 -20.38 -6.85
N ARG A 56 9.16 -20.69 -5.98
CA ARG A 56 8.70 -19.81 -4.90
C ARG A 56 9.85 -19.47 -3.96
N ASP A 57 10.68 -20.43 -3.59
CA ASP A 57 11.80 -20.22 -2.67
C ASP A 57 12.89 -19.34 -3.30
N ILE A 58 13.13 -19.46 -4.60
CA ILE A 58 14.03 -18.56 -5.34
C ILE A 58 13.46 -17.14 -5.34
N ASP A 59 12.17 -16.97 -5.66
CA ASP A 59 11.52 -15.66 -5.68
C ASP A 59 11.50 -15.04 -4.27
N PHE A 60 11.27 -15.82 -3.21
CA PHE A 60 11.40 -15.37 -1.82
C PHE A 60 12.81 -14.91 -1.46
N GLY A 61 13.84 -15.62 -1.94
CA GLY A 61 15.23 -15.21 -1.74
C GLY A 61 15.52 -13.84 -2.34
N ILE A 62 15.04 -13.60 -3.57
CA ILE A 62 15.22 -12.32 -4.27
C ILE A 62 14.42 -11.22 -3.59
N ILE A 63 13.16 -11.47 -3.23
CA ILE A 63 12.31 -10.49 -2.52
C ILE A 63 12.97 -10.11 -1.19
N GLY A 64 13.41 -11.08 -0.39
CA GLY A 64 14.03 -10.84 0.91
C GLY A 64 15.33 -10.07 0.81
N GLU A 65 16.20 -10.45 -0.14
CA GLU A 65 17.44 -9.72 -0.44
C GLU A 65 17.15 -8.27 -0.85
N MET A 66 16.19 -8.07 -1.76
CA MET A 66 15.92 -6.75 -2.32
C MET A 66 15.31 -5.78 -1.31
N THR A 67 14.45 -6.28 -0.44
CA THR A 67 13.68 -5.49 0.53
C THR A 67 14.33 -5.41 1.91
N GLY A 68 15.45 -6.11 2.12
CA GLY A 68 16.00 -6.28 3.47
C GLY A 68 14.98 -6.89 4.43
N ASN A 69 14.09 -7.76 3.90
CA ASN A 69 12.97 -8.36 4.63
C ASN A 69 11.92 -7.38 5.19
N LEU A 70 11.88 -6.13 4.71
CA LEU A 70 10.87 -5.16 5.12
C LEU A 70 9.49 -5.56 4.56
N TYR A 71 8.58 -5.89 5.47
CA TYR A 71 7.30 -6.52 5.19
C TYR A 71 6.14 -5.64 5.62
N ALA A 72 5.23 -5.34 4.68
CA ALA A 72 3.95 -4.71 4.96
C ALA A 72 2.83 -5.76 4.98
N LYS A 73 2.07 -5.83 6.07
CA LYS A 73 0.91 -6.71 6.19
C LYS A 73 -0.33 -5.93 6.59
N ASN A 74 -1.50 -6.40 6.17
CA ASN A 74 -2.76 -5.75 6.49
C ASN A 74 -3.61 -6.65 7.38
N ASP A 75 -3.90 -6.19 8.59
CA ASP A 75 -4.76 -6.89 9.54
C ASP A 75 -5.99 -6.06 9.96
N PHE A 76 -7.02 -6.75 10.43
CA PHE A 76 -8.31 -6.13 10.80
C PHE A 76 -8.24 -5.18 12.00
N LYS A 77 -7.19 -5.25 12.82
CA LYS A 77 -7.07 -4.50 14.09
C LYS A 77 -6.20 -3.24 13.94
N HIS A 78 -5.19 -3.29 13.08
CA HIS A 78 -4.14 -2.29 12.94
C HIS A 78 -4.08 -1.70 11.52
N ARG A 79 -4.96 -2.14 10.61
CA ARG A 79 -4.97 -1.77 9.18
C ARG A 79 -3.65 -2.23 8.55
N CYS A 80 -2.63 -1.37 8.43
CA CYS A 80 -1.32 -1.78 7.90
C CYS A 80 -0.25 -1.81 9.00
N GLN A 81 0.44 -2.94 9.13
CA GLN A 81 1.60 -3.14 10.00
C GLN A 81 2.88 -3.34 9.19
N TRP A 82 4.02 -3.06 9.83
CA TRP A 82 5.34 -3.18 9.25
C TRP A 82 6.24 -4.02 10.15
N ASP A 83 6.84 -5.05 9.58
CA ASP A 83 7.76 -5.94 10.26
C ASP A 83 9.05 -6.13 9.44
N VAL A 84 10.08 -6.69 10.06
CA VAL A 84 11.28 -7.19 9.38
C VAL A 84 11.26 -8.71 9.48
N ILE A 85 10.73 -9.38 8.46
CA ILE A 85 10.54 -10.84 8.43
C ILE A 85 10.86 -11.37 7.04
N ALA A 86 11.53 -12.52 6.97
CA ALA A 86 11.85 -13.12 5.67
C ALA A 86 10.55 -13.54 4.94
N PRO A 87 10.44 -13.38 3.61
CA PRO A 87 9.24 -13.78 2.86
C PRO A 87 8.84 -15.24 3.08
N SER A 88 9.81 -16.15 3.19
CA SER A 88 9.56 -17.56 3.48
C SER A 88 9.04 -17.82 4.90
N ALA A 89 9.42 -17.00 5.88
CA ALA A 89 8.86 -17.07 7.23
C ALA A 89 7.43 -16.51 7.25
N ALA A 90 7.23 -15.31 6.69
CA ALA A 90 5.91 -14.70 6.60
C ALA A 90 4.90 -15.56 5.83
N PHE A 91 5.33 -16.27 4.78
CA PHE A 91 4.49 -17.20 4.03
C PHE A 91 4.04 -18.39 4.87
N ARG A 92 4.91 -18.93 5.75
CA ARG A 92 4.59 -20.07 6.63
C ARG A 92 3.67 -19.67 7.77
N ASP A 93 3.74 -18.42 8.22
CA ASP A 93 2.84 -17.89 9.25
C ASP A 93 1.41 -17.72 8.73
N LYS A 94 1.21 -17.72 7.41
CA LYS A 94 -0.12 -17.71 6.79
C LYS A 94 -0.72 -19.11 6.71
N ASN A 95 -1.88 -19.27 7.31
CA ASN A 95 -2.65 -20.50 7.23
C ASN A 95 -3.51 -20.58 5.95
N TYR A 96 -2.86 -20.67 4.80
CA TYR A 96 -3.53 -20.78 3.50
C TYR A 96 -4.44 -22.01 3.41
N GLU A 97 -4.05 -23.12 4.06
CA GLU A 97 -4.83 -24.36 4.06
C GLU A 97 -6.19 -24.18 4.75
N THR A 98 -6.23 -23.57 5.93
CA THR A 98 -7.48 -23.30 6.63
C THR A 98 -8.37 -22.31 5.88
N VAL A 99 -7.80 -21.29 5.24
CA VAL A 99 -8.56 -20.34 4.42
C VAL A 99 -9.17 -21.04 3.20
N ASP A 100 -8.37 -21.84 2.48
CA ASP A 100 -8.85 -22.59 1.31
C ASP A 100 -9.88 -23.65 1.71
N GLU A 101 -9.73 -24.30 2.86
CA GLU A 101 -10.73 -25.24 3.40
C GLU A 101 -12.03 -24.52 3.77
N PHE A 102 -11.96 -23.35 4.40
CA PHE A 102 -13.16 -22.57 4.74
C PHE A 102 -13.91 -22.11 3.48
N ILE A 103 -13.21 -21.63 2.46
CA ILE A 103 -13.85 -21.21 1.19
C ILE A 103 -14.58 -22.39 0.53
N LYS A 104 -14.00 -23.60 0.60
CA LYS A 104 -14.58 -24.82 0.00
C LYS A 104 -15.67 -25.48 0.85
N SER A 105 -15.69 -25.21 2.15
CA SER A 105 -16.60 -25.82 3.12
C SER A 105 -17.11 -24.77 4.13
N PRO A 106 -17.85 -23.74 3.66
CA PRO A 106 -18.35 -22.63 4.48
C PRO A 106 -19.27 -23.08 5.63
N GLU A 107 -19.91 -24.25 5.50
CA GLU A 107 -20.72 -24.89 6.53
C GLU A 107 -19.91 -25.26 7.78
N LYS A 108 -18.59 -25.41 7.64
CA LYS A 108 -17.65 -25.63 8.74
C LYS A 108 -17.26 -24.31 9.40
N ILE A 109 -18.21 -23.43 9.68
CA ILE A 109 -17.93 -22.13 10.30
C ILE A 109 -17.31 -22.27 11.70
N ASP A 110 -17.50 -23.44 12.33
CA ASP A 110 -16.80 -23.80 13.56
C ASP A 110 -15.26 -23.78 13.39
N LEU A 111 -14.73 -24.03 12.20
CA LEU A 111 -13.29 -23.91 11.91
C LEU A 111 -12.79 -22.46 12.04
N LEU A 112 -13.62 -21.46 11.70
CA LEU A 112 -13.29 -20.05 11.94
C LEU A 112 -13.20 -19.77 13.44
N PHE A 113 -14.15 -20.26 14.24
CA PHE A 113 -14.11 -20.08 15.70
C PHE A 113 -12.97 -20.86 16.36
N ASP A 114 -12.65 -22.05 15.86
CA ASP A 114 -11.51 -22.85 16.32
C ASP A 114 -10.18 -22.15 16.00
N ALA A 115 -10.06 -21.47 14.85
CA ALA A 115 -8.89 -20.66 14.51
C ALA A 115 -8.70 -19.44 15.45
N PHE A 116 -9.76 -18.99 16.13
CA PHE A 116 -9.71 -17.91 17.11
C PHE A 116 -9.68 -18.39 18.56
N LYS A 117 -9.72 -19.72 18.79
CA LYS A 117 -9.79 -20.31 20.13
C LYS A 117 -8.57 -19.98 20.99
N ASP A 118 -7.41 -19.81 20.36
CA ASP A 118 -6.15 -19.49 21.03
C ASP A 118 -6.01 -18.01 21.40
N LEU A 119 -6.93 -17.13 20.97
CA LEU A 119 -6.86 -15.69 21.22
C LEU A 119 -7.44 -15.25 22.58
N ASP A 120 -7.85 -16.19 23.44
CA ASP A 120 -8.45 -15.97 24.77
C ASP A 120 -9.39 -14.75 24.81
N ILE A 121 -10.33 -14.69 23.86
CA ILE A 121 -11.24 -13.56 23.70
C ILE A 121 -12.44 -13.76 24.65
N PRO A 122 -12.64 -12.89 25.66
CA PRO A 122 -13.77 -13.01 26.56
C PRO A 122 -15.10 -12.92 25.80
N GLY A 123 -15.99 -13.90 26.00
CA GLY A 123 -17.30 -13.95 25.37
C GLY A 123 -17.37 -14.66 24.02
N MET A 124 -16.29 -15.34 23.59
CA MET A 124 -16.25 -16.10 22.34
C MET A 124 -17.38 -17.14 22.23
N ASP A 125 -17.71 -17.85 23.31
CA ASP A 125 -18.84 -18.79 23.34
C ASP A 125 -20.19 -18.08 23.10
N GLY A 126 -20.37 -16.89 23.67
CA GLY A 126 -21.57 -16.08 23.46
C GLY A 126 -21.66 -15.50 22.03
N LEU A 127 -20.50 -15.16 21.44
CA LEU A 127 -20.40 -14.75 20.04
C LEU A 127 -20.77 -15.90 19.11
N ARG A 128 -20.25 -17.12 19.36
CA ARG A 128 -20.58 -18.34 18.59
C ARG A 128 -22.08 -18.60 18.59
N VAL A 129 -22.72 -18.57 19.76
CA VAL A 129 -24.18 -18.76 19.88
C VAL A 129 -24.95 -17.66 19.13
N SER A 130 -24.53 -16.41 19.24
CA SER A 130 -25.18 -15.29 18.54
C SER A 130 -25.03 -15.41 17.01
N PHE A 131 -23.87 -15.89 16.56
CA PHE A 131 -23.59 -16.13 15.15
C PHE A 131 -24.43 -17.28 14.60
N ASP A 132 -24.60 -18.37 15.37
CA ASP A 132 -25.49 -19.47 15.00
C ASP A 132 -26.96 -19.04 14.92
N VAL A 133 -27.42 -18.18 15.83
CA VAL A 133 -28.77 -17.59 15.75
C VAL A 133 -28.92 -16.75 14.47
N PHE A 134 -27.91 -15.95 14.12
CA PHE A 134 -27.90 -15.17 12.89
C PHE A 134 -27.93 -16.05 11.63
N LEU A 135 -27.11 -17.09 11.57
CA LEU A 135 -27.08 -18.02 10.44
C LEU A 135 -28.42 -18.75 10.24
N ASN A 136 -29.13 -19.02 11.34
CA ASN A 136 -30.44 -19.67 11.29
C ASN A 136 -31.61 -18.67 11.16
N ALA A 137 -31.33 -17.36 11.04
CA ALA A 137 -32.36 -16.37 10.79
C ALA A 137 -32.88 -16.45 9.35
N PRO A 138 -34.19 -16.27 9.12
CA PRO A 138 -34.72 -16.15 7.76
C PRO A 138 -34.35 -14.80 7.15
N ILE A 139 -33.96 -14.81 5.88
CA ILE A 139 -33.81 -13.60 5.06
C ILE A 139 -34.86 -13.58 3.96
N ASN A 140 -35.33 -12.37 3.66
CA ASN A 140 -36.22 -12.09 2.55
C ASN A 140 -35.49 -11.14 1.61
N LEU A 141 -34.92 -11.66 0.53
CA LEU A 141 -34.21 -10.82 -0.44
C LEU A 141 -35.20 -10.29 -1.48
N PRO A 142 -35.04 -9.01 -1.89
CA PRO A 142 -35.97 -8.39 -2.82
C PRO A 142 -36.01 -9.15 -4.16
N HIS A 143 -37.22 -9.50 -4.60
CA HIS A 143 -37.45 -9.98 -5.96
C HIS A 143 -37.34 -8.82 -6.95
N ARG A 144 -36.74 -9.09 -8.11
CA ARG A 144 -36.94 -8.27 -9.30
C ARG A 144 -38.44 -8.32 -9.63
N THR A 145 -39.10 -7.17 -9.67
CA THR A 145 -40.45 -7.05 -10.23
C THR A 145 -40.40 -7.46 -11.70
N ASP A 146 -41.42 -8.16 -12.18
CA ASP A 146 -41.49 -8.90 -13.47
C ASP A 146 -41.31 -8.05 -14.77
N GLU A 147 -40.84 -6.81 -14.70
CA GLU A 147 -41.00 -5.83 -15.78
C GLU A 147 -39.91 -5.84 -16.87
N ALA A 148 -38.92 -6.75 -16.80
CA ALA A 148 -38.16 -7.19 -17.98
C ALA A 148 -37.35 -8.45 -17.62
N LYS A 149 -37.72 -9.61 -18.16
CA LYS A 149 -36.91 -10.83 -18.07
C LYS A 149 -35.64 -10.67 -18.91
N ASP A 150 -34.59 -10.18 -18.28
CA ASP A 150 -33.24 -10.29 -18.83
C ASP A 150 -32.79 -11.75 -18.65
N GLU A 151 -32.92 -12.56 -19.70
CA GLU A 151 -32.55 -13.99 -19.66
C GLU A 151 -31.12 -14.22 -19.17
N MET A 152 -30.20 -13.29 -19.47
CA MET A 152 -28.82 -13.40 -19.01
C MET A 152 -28.68 -13.12 -17.52
N ALA A 153 -29.49 -12.22 -16.96
CA ALA A 153 -29.58 -12.01 -15.50
C ALA A 153 -30.04 -13.28 -14.79
N GLU A 154 -30.98 -14.02 -15.37
CA GLU A 154 -31.49 -15.27 -14.82
C GLU A 154 -30.41 -16.37 -14.86
N VAL A 155 -29.66 -16.47 -15.96
CA VAL A 155 -28.51 -17.37 -16.07
C VAL A 155 -27.47 -17.08 -14.99
N TRP A 156 -27.11 -15.81 -14.79
CA TRP A 156 -26.15 -15.45 -13.76
C TRP A 156 -26.69 -15.69 -12.36
N ARG A 157 -27.98 -15.42 -12.10
CA ARG A 157 -28.57 -15.73 -10.81
C ARG A 157 -28.49 -17.23 -10.50
N GLU A 158 -28.86 -18.09 -11.45
CA GLU A 158 -28.81 -19.54 -11.24
C GLU A 158 -27.38 -20.04 -11.03
N LYS A 159 -26.37 -19.42 -11.66
CA LYS A 159 -24.96 -19.76 -11.43
C LYS A 159 -24.45 -19.34 -10.06
N ILE A 160 -24.91 -18.21 -9.52
CA ILE A 160 -24.43 -17.67 -8.22
C ILE A 160 -25.25 -18.24 -7.05
N LEU A 161 -26.54 -18.43 -7.28
CA LEU A 161 -27.54 -18.84 -6.29
C LEU A 161 -28.45 -19.92 -6.89
N PRO A 162 -27.93 -21.13 -7.17
CA PRO A 162 -28.72 -22.19 -7.76
C PRO A 162 -29.88 -22.59 -6.85
N GLY A 163 -31.08 -22.75 -7.41
CA GLY A 163 -32.27 -23.16 -6.67
C GLY A 163 -32.79 -22.15 -5.63
N TYR A 164 -32.48 -20.86 -5.80
CA TYR A 164 -32.92 -19.78 -4.90
C TYR A 164 -34.45 -19.69 -4.72
N ASP A 165 -34.91 -19.67 -3.45
CA ASP A 165 -36.30 -19.41 -3.04
C ASP A 165 -36.40 -18.12 -2.19
N LYS A 166 -37.56 -17.46 -2.24
CA LYS A 166 -37.88 -16.14 -1.67
C LYS A 166 -37.55 -16.00 -0.19
N VAL A 167 -37.69 -17.09 0.54
CA VAL A 167 -37.43 -17.15 1.97
C VAL A 167 -36.46 -18.29 2.19
N THR A 168 -35.24 -17.93 2.55
CA THR A 168 -34.18 -18.89 2.87
C THR A 168 -33.53 -18.50 4.19
N MET A 169 -32.82 -19.43 4.83
CA MET A 169 -32.00 -19.09 6.00
C MET A 169 -30.71 -18.41 5.54
N VAL A 170 -30.15 -17.51 6.36
CA VAL A 170 -28.83 -16.90 6.10
C VAL A 170 -27.79 -17.97 5.79
N ARG A 171 -27.81 -19.08 6.53
CA ARG A 171 -26.92 -20.23 6.33
C ARG A 171 -27.01 -20.79 4.92
N ASN A 172 -28.21 -21.16 4.48
CA ASN A 172 -28.43 -21.72 3.14
C ASN A 172 -28.06 -20.73 2.04
N PHE A 173 -28.31 -19.43 2.26
CA PHE A 173 -27.91 -18.38 1.34
C PHE A 173 -26.39 -18.25 1.24
N MET A 174 -25.69 -18.22 2.38
CA MET A 174 -24.24 -18.22 2.42
C MET A 174 -23.66 -19.48 1.78
N GLU A 175 -24.11 -20.66 2.17
CA GLU A 175 -23.69 -21.94 1.57
C GLU A 175 -23.85 -21.93 0.06
N SER A 176 -24.99 -21.44 -0.46
CA SER A 176 -25.23 -21.31 -1.89
C SER A 176 -24.22 -20.37 -2.57
N ILE A 177 -23.95 -19.20 -2.00
CA ILE A 177 -22.95 -18.27 -2.54
C ILE A 177 -21.55 -18.90 -2.52
N PHE A 178 -21.11 -19.36 -1.35
CA PHE A 178 -19.75 -19.85 -1.12
C PHE A 178 -19.46 -21.11 -1.94
N ALA A 179 -20.43 -22.04 -2.05
CA ALA A 179 -20.29 -23.23 -2.87
C ALA A 179 -20.15 -22.95 -4.38
N ASN A 180 -20.52 -21.74 -4.83
CA ASN A 180 -20.44 -21.32 -6.23
C ASN A 180 -19.47 -20.13 -6.43
N LEU A 181 -18.64 -19.78 -5.43
CA LEU A 181 -17.66 -18.71 -5.55
C LEU A 181 -16.55 -19.05 -6.56
N ASP A 182 -16.23 -20.34 -6.70
CA ASP A 182 -15.23 -20.89 -7.64
C ASP A 182 -15.50 -20.48 -9.10
N VAL A 183 -16.78 -20.31 -9.45
CA VAL A 183 -17.24 -19.77 -10.75
C VAL A 183 -16.56 -18.45 -11.07
N PHE A 184 -16.28 -17.60 -10.08
CA PHE A 184 -15.59 -16.32 -10.29
C PHE A 184 -14.13 -16.32 -9.83
N THR A 185 -13.81 -17.05 -8.77
CA THR A 185 -12.48 -17.01 -8.15
C THR A 185 -11.47 -17.89 -8.88
N GLU A 186 -11.91 -18.95 -9.55
CA GLU A 186 -11.06 -19.91 -10.26
C GLU A 186 -11.29 -19.94 -11.79
N ASN A 187 -12.52 -19.74 -12.26
CA ASN A 187 -12.84 -19.83 -13.69
C ASN A 187 -12.73 -18.48 -14.42
N LYS A 188 -11.66 -18.34 -15.21
CA LYS A 188 -11.40 -17.11 -15.99
C LYS A 188 -12.44 -16.81 -17.06
N ASP A 189 -13.05 -17.83 -17.64
CA ASP A 189 -13.99 -17.66 -18.76
C ASP A 189 -15.35 -17.20 -18.25
N GLU A 190 -15.80 -17.79 -17.15
CA GLU A 190 -17.02 -17.39 -16.46
C GLU A 190 -16.92 -15.97 -15.91
N PHE A 191 -15.83 -15.62 -15.21
CA PHE A 191 -15.64 -14.25 -14.75
C PHE A 191 -15.58 -13.23 -15.90
N THR A 192 -14.94 -13.59 -17.02
CA THR A 192 -14.90 -12.73 -18.21
C THR A 192 -16.30 -12.54 -18.82
N ALA A 193 -17.10 -13.61 -18.90
CA ALA A 193 -18.48 -13.54 -19.39
C ALA A 193 -19.36 -12.69 -18.48
N PHE A 194 -19.21 -12.83 -17.16
CA PHE A 194 -19.95 -12.03 -16.18
C PHE A 194 -19.63 -10.54 -16.30
N ARG A 195 -18.35 -10.20 -16.40
CA ARG A 195 -17.93 -8.81 -16.63
C ARG A 195 -18.46 -8.24 -17.94
N THR A 196 -18.48 -9.04 -19.00
CA THR A 196 -19.03 -8.62 -20.31
C THR A 196 -20.52 -8.33 -20.19
N TYR A 197 -21.26 -9.18 -19.48
CA TYR A 197 -22.67 -8.95 -19.17
C TYR A 197 -22.87 -7.64 -18.40
N VAL A 198 -22.18 -7.47 -17.27
CA VAL A 198 -22.29 -6.25 -16.43
C VAL A 198 -22.01 -4.99 -17.24
N ARG A 199 -20.89 -4.94 -18.00
CA ARG A 199 -20.50 -3.80 -18.84
C ARG A 199 -21.56 -3.43 -19.86
N THR A 200 -22.18 -4.43 -20.48
CA THR A 200 -23.25 -4.23 -21.47
C THR A 200 -24.49 -3.63 -20.80
N THR A 201 -24.86 -4.15 -19.63
CA THR A 201 -26.04 -3.70 -18.87
C THR A 201 -25.92 -2.26 -18.39
N ILE A 202 -24.73 -1.84 -17.96
CA ILE A 202 -24.51 -0.49 -17.42
C ILE A 202 -24.04 0.53 -18.47
N ALA A 203 -23.90 0.12 -19.74
CA ALA A 203 -23.40 0.95 -20.84
C ALA A 203 -22.03 1.60 -20.57
N SER A 204 -21.02 0.78 -20.21
CA SER A 204 -19.68 1.23 -19.76
C SER A 204 -18.98 2.25 -20.67
N GLU A 205 -19.22 2.21 -21.98
CA GLU A 205 -18.66 3.17 -22.95
C GLU A 205 -19.05 4.64 -22.67
N GLN A 206 -20.11 4.88 -21.91
CA GLN A 206 -20.55 6.22 -21.52
C GLN A 206 -19.67 6.86 -20.44
N PHE A 207 -18.90 6.04 -19.71
CA PHE A 207 -18.00 6.46 -18.61
C PHE A 207 -16.66 5.71 -18.65
N SER A 208 -16.15 5.40 -19.84
CA SER A 208 -14.80 4.84 -20.01
C SER A 208 -13.72 5.87 -19.68
N PHE A 209 -12.73 5.45 -18.89
CA PHE A 209 -11.54 6.24 -18.57
C PHE A 209 -10.70 6.51 -19.82
N GLU A 210 -10.63 5.59 -20.78
CA GLU A 210 -9.88 5.80 -22.02
C GLU A 210 -10.41 7.01 -22.79
N LYS A 211 -11.73 7.22 -22.80
CA LYS A 211 -12.40 8.32 -23.51
C LYS A 211 -12.49 9.60 -22.69
N TYR A 212 -12.80 9.51 -21.40
CA TYR A 212 -13.14 10.68 -20.58
C TYR A 212 -12.14 10.98 -19.48
N LYS A 213 -11.09 10.16 -19.31
CA LYS A 213 -10.11 10.30 -18.21
C LYS A 213 -10.87 10.41 -16.89
N LEU A 214 -10.40 11.25 -15.95
CA LEU A 214 -11.00 11.37 -14.61
C LEU A 214 -12.42 11.95 -14.62
N ASP A 215 -12.88 12.58 -15.71
CA ASP A 215 -14.27 13.04 -15.83
C ASP A 215 -15.28 11.88 -15.84
N PHE A 216 -14.81 10.64 -15.99
CA PHE A 216 -15.65 9.45 -15.88
C PHE A 216 -16.40 9.38 -14.54
N ASP A 217 -15.79 9.85 -13.44
CA ASP A 217 -16.42 9.84 -12.11
C ASP A 217 -17.73 10.62 -12.11
N LEU A 218 -17.72 11.82 -12.69
CA LEU A 218 -18.91 12.67 -12.83
C LEU A 218 -19.91 12.07 -13.83
N ARG A 219 -19.43 11.52 -14.94
CA ARG A 219 -20.25 10.87 -15.97
C ARG A 219 -20.91 9.58 -15.49
N PHE A 220 -20.37 8.96 -14.45
CA PHE A 220 -20.96 7.79 -13.82
C PHE A 220 -22.39 8.08 -13.30
N LYS A 221 -22.76 9.35 -13.12
CA LYS A 221 -24.15 9.76 -12.83
C LYS A 221 -25.15 9.37 -13.92
N ASP A 222 -24.70 9.21 -15.17
CA ASP A 222 -25.56 8.79 -16.28
C ASP A 222 -25.84 7.26 -16.25
N SER A 223 -25.17 6.52 -15.36
CA SER A 223 -25.44 5.10 -15.12
C SER A 223 -26.74 4.90 -14.33
N PRO A 224 -27.26 3.65 -14.26
CA PRO A 224 -28.44 3.32 -13.45
C PRO A 224 -28.32 3.67 -11.95
N PHE A 225 -27.10 3.92 -11.45
CA PHE A 225 -26.87 4.30 -10.06
C PHE A 225 -27.19 5.76 -9.76
N ASN A 226 -27.24 6.63 -10.78
CA ASN A 226 -27.51 8.08 -10.65
C ASN A 226 -26.65 8.79 -9.58
N ARG A 227 -25.38 8.38 -9.49
CA ARG A 227 -24.38 8.86 -8.51
C ARG A 227 -23.01 8.88 -9.19
N THR A 228 -22.06 9.66 -8.67
CA THR A 228 -20.67 9.54 -9.13
C THR A 228 -20.09 8.19 -8.76
N PHE A 229 -18.99 7.80 -9.40
CA PHE A 229 -18.30 6.56 -9.07
C PHE A 229 -17.85 6.56 -7.60
N MET A 230 -17.27 7.66 -7.13
CA MET A 230 -16.85 7.80 -5.73
C MET A 230 -18.03 7.78 -4.76
N GLU A 231 -19.16 8.40 -5.11
CA GLU A 231 -20.37 8.32 -4.29
C GLU A 231 -20.83 6.87 -4.14
N VAL A 232 -20.80 6.06 -5.21
CA VAL A 232 -21.16 4.63 -5.14
C VAL A 232 -20.24 3.88 -4.18
N ILE A 233 -18.92 4.07 -4.26
CA ILE A 233 -17.94 3.46 -3.36
C ILE A 233 -18.23 3.82 -1.89
N GLU A 234 -18.43 5.11 -1.61
CA GLU A 234 -18.68 5.59 -0.24
C GLU A 234 -20.02 5.10 0.34
N ASN A 235 -20.99 4.71 -0.49
CA ASN A 235 -22.24 4.10 -0.03
C ASN A 235 -22.11 2.60 0.26
N MET A 236 -21.10 1.92 -0.30
CA MET A 236 -20.84 0.51 -0.02
C MET A 236 -20.14 0.29 1.32
N LEU A 237 -19.60 1.35 1.92
CA LEU A 237 -18.85 1.32 3.17
C LEU A 237 -19.72 1.82 4.33
N VAL A 238 -19.70 1.09 5.46
CA VAL A 238 -20.46 1.44 6.67
C VAL A 238 -19.55 2.04 7.75
N ASN A 239 -20.02 3.10 8.43
CA ASN A 239 -19.36 3.72 9.57
C ASN A 239 -17.84 3.92 9.36
N ASP A 240 -17.02 3.29 10.21
CA ASP A 240 -15.56 3.42 10.22
C ASP A 240 -14.88 2.87 8.96
N GLN A 241 -15.55 2.02 8.18
CA GLN A 241 -15.01 1.49 6.92
C GLN A 241 -14.78 2.59 5.88
N LYS A 242 -15.48 3.73 5.98
CA LYS A 242 -15.25 4.88 5.10
C LYS A 242 -13.85 5.46 5.23
N ASN A 243 -13.20 5.23 6.37
CA ASN A 243 -11.82 5.63 6.61
C ASN A 243 -10.82 4.47 6.41
N ASP A 244 -11.29 3.31 5.97
CA ASP A 244 -10.46 2.15 5.67
C ASP A 244 -9.98 2.21 4.23
N LEU A 245 -8.70 2.56 4.07
CA LEU A 245 -8.08 2.68 2.76
C LEU A 245 -8.01 1.34 2.02
N TYR A 246 -7.85 0.23 2.73
CA TYR A 246 -7.78 -1.10 2.11
C TYR A 246 -9.11 -1.46 1.45
N LEU A 247 -10.22 -1.32 2.19
CA LEU A 247 -11.56 -1.59 1.67
C LEU A 247 -11.92 -0.67 0.51
N ARG A 248 -11.57 0.62 0.61
CA ARG A 248 -11.77 1.58 -0.49
C ARG A 248 -11.00 1.18 -1.73
N CYS A 249 -9.72 0.83 -1.60
CA CYS A 249 -8.91 0.37 -2.72
C CYS A 249 -9.47 -0.90 -3.36
N LEU A 250 -9.87 -1.88 -2.54
CA LEU A 250 -10.44 -3.14 -3.00
C LEU A 250 -11.73 -2.91 -3.80
N TYR A 251 -12.69 -2.19 -3.25
CA TYR A 251 -13.96 -1.90 -3.92
C TYR A 251 -13.78 -1.05 -5.17
N MET A 252 -12.92 -0.03 -5.13
CA MET A 252 -12.62 0.78 -6.30
C MET A 252 -12.06 -0.07 -7.43
N HIS A 253 -11.07 -0.93 -7.14
CA HIS A 253 -10.47 -1.79 -8.15
C HIS A 253 -11.50 -2.76 -8.74
N HIS A 254 -12.28 -3.44 -7.89
CA HIS A 254 -13.32 -4.36 -8.34
C HIS A 254 -14.37 -3.67 -9.21
N LEU A 255 -14.86 -2.50 -8.82
CA LEU A 255 -15.84 -1.78 -9.62
C LEU A 255 -15.25 -1.23 -10.93
N ILE A 256 -14.01 -0.74 -10.94
CA ILE A 256 -13.31 -0.35 -12.17
C ILE A 256 -13.25 -1.55 -13.15
N GLU A 257 -12.91 -2.73 -12.63
CA GLU A 257 -12.77 -3.96 -13.42
C GLU A 257 -14.11 -4.49 -13.95
N LEU A 258 -15.11 -4.57 -13.08
CA LEU A 258 -16.47 -5.08 -13.34
C LEU A 258 -17.24 -4.14 -14.25
N TYR A 259 -17.24 -2.85 -13.95
CA TYR A 259 -17.98 -1.84 -14.72
C TYR A 259 -17.27 -1.44 -16.00
N GLY A 260 -16.02 -1.86 -16.19
CA GLY A 260 -15.27 -1.54 -17.39
C GLY A 260 -14.98 -0.08 -17.58
N VAL A 261 -14.76 0.62 -16.46
CA VAL A 261 -14.18 1.96 -16.44
C VAL A 261 -12.83 1.94 -17.17
N SER A 262 -12.00 0.93 -16.91
CA SER A 262 -10.81 0.62 -17.71
C SER A 262 -10.88 -0.79 -18.28
N SER A 263 -10.29 -0.99 -19.46
CA SER A 263 -10.32 -2.29 -20.14
C SER A 263 -8.93 -2.78 -20.53
N ASP A 264 -8.46 -3.82 -19.85
CA ASP A 264 -7.26 -4.53 -20.26
C ASP A 264 -7.55 -5.29 -21.56
N LYS A 265 -6.94 -4.83 -22.65
CA LYS A 265 -7.06 -5.48 -23.97
C LYS A 265 -5.86 -6.40 -24.18
N LYS A 266 -6.12 -7.60 -24.68
CA LYS A 266 -5.11 -8.52 -25.21
C LYS A 266 -4.51 -7.94 -26.49
N ALA A 267 -3.29 -8.35 -26.81
CA ALA A 267 -2.73 -8.21 -28.15
C ALA A 267 -3.68 -8.90 -29.16
N GLY A 268 -4.44 -8.11 -29.91
CA GLY A 268 -5.53 -8.60 -30.78
C GLY A 268 -6.93 -8.03 -30.49
N GLY A 269 -7.09 -7.17 -29.47
CA GLY A 269 -8.29 -6.34 -29.29
C GLY A 269 -9.43 -6.94 -28.44
N GLY A 270 -9.28 -8.16 -27.93
CA GLY A 270 -10.23 -8.79 -27.00
C GLY A 270 -9.89 -8.54 -25.52
N MET A 271 -10.86 -8.74 -24.64
CA MET A 271 -10.70 -8.56 -23.18
C MET A 271 -9.70 -9.56 -22.57
N LYS A 272 -8.83 -9.09 -21.67
CA LYS A 272 -7.90 -9.93 -20.89
C LYS A 272 -8.72 -10.87 -19.99
N LYS A 273 -8.43 -12.17 -20.09
CA LYS A 273 -9.05 -13.20 -19.24
C LYS A 273 -8.38 -13.16 -17.88
N MET A 274 -9.15 -13.12 -16.81
CA MET A 274 -8.66 -13.13 -15.43
C MET A 274 -9.72 -13.74 -14.51
N THR A 275 -9.36 -14.06 -13.26
CA THR A 275 -10.32 -14.40 -12.21
C THR A 275 -10.54 -13.24 -11.26
N PHE A 276 -11.56 -13.34 -10.41
CA PHE A 276 -11.76 -12.38 -9.31
C PHE A 276 -10.57 -12.34 -8.36
N ASN A 277 -9.93 -13.49 -8.08
CA ASN A 277 -8.72 -13.56 -7.27
C ASN A 277 -7.56 -12.78 -7.89
N ASN A 278 -7.39 -12.82 -9.22
CA ASN A 278 -6.39 -11.99 -9.89
C ASN A 278 -6.68 -10.50 -9.69
N ALA A 279 -7.94 -10.07 -9.84
CA ALA A 279 -8.32 -8.68 -9.62
C ALA A 279 -8.14 -8.24 -8.15
N THR A 280 -8.36 -9.13 -7.19
CA THR A 280 -8.11 -8.88 -5.77
C THR A 280 -6.61 -8.76 -5.46
N ALA A 281 -5.78 -9.63 -6.04
CA ALA A 281 -4.33 -9.53 -5.89
C ALA A 281 -3.79 -8.21 -6.46
N ASP A 282 -4.26 -7.81 -7.66
CA ASP A 282 -3.89 -6.53 -8.27
C ASP A 282 -4.28 -5.34 -7.37
N ALA A 283 -5.50 -5.36 -6.81
CA ALA A 283 -5.97 -4.34 -5.87
C ALA A 283 -5.09 -4.25 -4.62
N ALA A 284 -4.65 -5.40 -4.09
CA ALA A 284 -3.79 -5.46 -2.92
C ALA A 284 -2.40 -4.86 -3.20
N HIS A 285 -1.79 -5.15 -4.35
CA HIS A 285 -0.54 -4.51 -4.78
C HIS A 285 -0.67 -2.99 -4.83
N ILE A 286 -1.74 -2.48 -5.45
CA ILE A 286 -2.00 -1.03 -5.54
C ILE A 286 -2.17 -0.41 -4.15
N TYR A 287 -2.85 -1.09 -3.23
CA TYR A 287 -2.99 -0.65 -1.84
C TYR A 287 -1.64 -0.59 -1.12
N TYR A 288 -0.84 -1.65 -1.14
CA TYR A 288 0.44 -1.67 -0.43
C TYR A 288 1.44 -0.68 -1.01
N ALA A 289 1.43 -0.49 -2.34
CA ALA A 289 2.21 0.55 -2.98
C ALA A 289 1.82 1.97 -2.55
N SER A 290 0.60 2.17 -2.02
CA SER A 290 0.15 3.49 -1.56
C SER A 290 0.90 4.02 -0.33
N PHE A 291 1.64 3.17 0.38
CA PHE A 291 2.51 3.57 1.49
C PHE A 291 3.92 4.00 1.04
N GLY A 292 4.21 3.83 -0.25
CA GLY A 292 5.45 4.22 -0.89
C GLY A 292 5.33 5.52 -1.68
N ASP A 293 6.45 5.93 -2.27
CA ASP A 293 6.51 7.05 -3.21
C ASP A 293 6.31 6.58 -4.65
N TYR A 294 6.68 5.33 -4.93
CA TYR A 294 6.65 4.73 -6.26
C TYR A 294 6.05 3.31 -6.25
N LEU A 295 5.10 3.08 -7.16
CA LEU A 295 4.73 1.75 -7.65
C LEU A 295 5.53 1.47 -8.93
N VAL A 296 6.26 0.36 -8.97
CA VAL A 296 6.93 -0.12 -10.20
C VAL A 296 6.25 -1.39 -10.68
N THR A 297 5.69 -1.36 -11.89
CA THR A 297 5.05 -2.52 -12.53
C THR A 297 5.07 -2.38 -14.05
N ASP A 298 5.27 -3.48 -14.76
CA ASP A 298 5.11 -3.53 -16.23
C ASP A 298 3.70 -3.99 -16.66
N ASP A 299 2.77 -4.24 -15.72
CA ASP A 299 1.37 -4.52 -16.05
C ASP A 299 0.63 -3.21 -16.35
N THR A 300 0.55 -2.88 -17.64
CA THR A 300 -0.17 -1.69 -18.14
C THR A 300 -1.62 -1.58 -17.62
N GLY A 301 -2.30 -2.70 -17.37
CA GLY A 301 -3.65 -2.71 -16.83
C GLY A 301 -3.68 -2.25 -15.38
N MET A 302 -2.76 -2.78 -14.56
CA MET A 302 -2.55 -2.33 -13.19
C MET A 302 -2.16 -0.84 -13.14
N GLN A 303 -1.27 -0.38 -14.02
CA GLN A 303 -0.85 1.04 -14.07
C GLN A 303 -2.04 2.00 -14.25
N VAL A 304 -2.94 1.70 -15.18
CA VAL A 304 -4.14 2.54 -15.42
C VAL A 304 -5.05 2.56 -14.20
N LYS A 305 -5.30 1.39 -13.59
CA LYS A 305 -6.18 1.26 -12.42
C LYS A 305 -5.58 1.96 -11.19
N ALA A 306 -4.28 1.76 -10.96
CA ALA A 306 -3.52 2.46 -9.93
C ALA A 306 -3.60 3.97 -10.12
N TYR A 307 -3.42 4.48 -11.35
CA TYR A 307 -3.52 5.90 -11.66
C TYR A 307 -4.90 6.46 -11.33
N ILE A 308 -5.97 5.77 -11.73
CA ILE A 308 -7.35 6.16 -11.42
C ILE A 308 -7.55 6.22 -9.90
N MET A 309 -7.17 5.17 -9.20
CA MET A 309 -7.36 5.04 -7.75
C MET A 309 -6.58 6.09 -6.99
N TYR A 310 -5.29 6.28 -7.30
CA TYR A 310 -4.45 7.28 -6.65
C TYR A 310 -4.95 8.70 -6.93
N SER A 311 -5.41 8.99 -8.15
CA SER A 311 -5.96 10.31 -8.48
C SER A 311 -7.25 10.62 -7.69
N LEU A 312 -8.19 9.67 -7.64
CA LEU A 312 -9.47 9.86 -6.94
C LEU A 312 -9.31 9.90 -5.42
N LEU A 313 -8.39 9.11 -4.87
CA LEU A 313 -8.09 9.08 -3.43
C LEU A 313 -7.05 10.15 -3.02
N LYS A 314 -6.52 10.92 -3.98
CA LYS A 314 -5.48 11.94 -3.78
C LYS A 314 -4.21 11.39 -3.11
N LEU A 315 -3.81 10.20 -3.55
CA LEU A 315 -2.59 9.53 -3.09
C LEU A 315 -1.41 9.98 -3.97
N PRO A 316 -0.29 10.43 -3.39
CA PRO A 316 0.84 11.05 -4.09
C PRO A 316 1.80 10.02 -4.73
N VAL A 317 1.32 8.82 -5.05
CA VAL A 317 2.17 7.70 -5.48
C VAL A 317 2.41 7.80 -6.98
N LYS A 318 3.68 7.77 -7.38
CA LYS A 318 4.08 7.77 -8.80
C LYS A 318 4.11 6.34 -9.32
N ILE A 319 3.72 6.15 -10.57
CA ILE A 319 3.69 4.84 -11.21
C ILE A 319 4.77 4.82 -12.28
N LEU A 320 5.63 3.81 -12.24
CA LEU A 320 6.76 3.63 -13.16
C LEU A 320 6.70 2.24 -13.80
N THR A 321 7.09 2.18 -15.07
CA THR A 321 7.55 0.95 -15.72
C THR A 321 8.96 0.59 -15.24
N SER A 322 9.39 -0.64 -15.49
CA SER A 322 10.76 -1.08 -15.25
C SER A 322 11.79 -0.24 -16.01
N THR A 323 11.43 0.23 -17.22
CA THR A 323 12.28 1.09 -18.04
C THR A 323 12.39 2.49 -17.45
N GLU A 324 11.29 3.10 -17.00
CA GLU A 324 11.32 4.40 -16.33
C GLU A 324 12.07 4.35 -15.01
N PHE A 325 11.90 3.26 -14.25
CA PHE A 325 12.69 3.00 -13.03
C PHE A 325 14.19 2.94 -13.34
N ALA A 326 14.60 2.21 -14.39
CA ALA A 326 15.99 2.15 -14.80
C ALA A 326 16.55 3.55 -15.19
N VAL A 327 15.75 4.38 -15.87
CA VAL A 327 16.17 5.76 -16.19
C VAL A 327 16.29 6.63 -14.94
N LEU A 328 15.38 6.46 -13.96
CA LEU A 328 15.42 7.20 -12.69
C LEU A 328 16.72 6.94 -11.92
N GLY A 329 17.25 5.71 -11.97
CA GLY A 329 18.50 5.33 -11.31
C GLY A 329 19.78 5.78 -12.02
N ALA A 330 19.69 6.27 -13.26
CA ALA A 330 20.83 6.64 -14.09
C ALA A 330 21.66 7.88 -13.63
N PRO A 331 21.15 8.86 -12.85
CA PRO A 331 21.93 10.00 -12.37
C PRO A 331 22.47 9.83 -10.94
N LEU A 332 22.71 8.61 -10.44
CA LEU A 332 23.32 8.39 -9.11
C LEU A 332 24.84 8.63 -9.07
N GLY A 333 25.29 9.66 -9.79
CA GLY A 333 26.61 10.26 -9.68
C GLY A 333 26.49 11.65 -9.06
N GLU A 334 26.11 11.72 -7.79
CA GLU A 334 26.42 12.90 -6.97
C GLU A 334 27.41 12.49 -5.88
N PRO A 335 28.32 13.39 -5.48
CA PRO A 335 29.40 13.05 -4.56
C PRO A 335 28.82 12.55 -3.24
N ALA A 336 29.59 11.71 -2.53
CA ALA A 336 29.35 11.51 -1.12
C ALA A 336 29.24 12.90 -0.48
N ASP A 337 28.08 13.23 0.10
CA ASP A 337 27.95 14.44 0.89
C ASP A 337 29.00 14.33 2.00
N ASP A 338 30.09 15.09 1.90
CA ASP A 338 30.98 15.27 3.03
C ASP A 338 30.44 16.38 3.93
N PHE A 339 30.98 16.50 5.14
CA PHE A 339 30.49 17.48 6.11
C PHE A 339 30.57 18.92 5.58
N ASP A 340 31.58 19.25 4.78
CA ASP A 340 31.77 20.60 4.24
C ASP A 340 30.70 20.93 3.19
N ILE A 341 30.37 19.96 2.32
CA ILE A 341 29.27 20.08 1.35
C ILE A 341 27.93 20.22 2.08
N PHE A 342 27.66 19.36 3.07
CA PHE A 342 26.44 19.42 3.88
C PHE A 342 26.28 20.80 4.52
N LYS A 343 27.35 21.31 5.15
CA LYS A 343 27.36 22.62 5.81
C LYS A 343 27.18 23.77 4.83
N ALA A 344 27.81 23.70 3.66
CA ALA A 344 27.68 24.72 2.62
C ALA A 344 26.26 24.79 2.09
N LYS A 345 25.63 23.63 1.81
CA LYS A 345 24.21 23.53 1.43
C LYS A 345 23.31 24.15 2.50
N LEU A 346 23.47 23.74 3.76
CA LEU A 346 22.65 24.24 4.88
C LEU A 346 22.77 25.76 5.03
N THR A 347 23.98 26.31 4.91
CA THR A 347 24.23 27.75 5.01
C THR A 347 23.56 28.53 3.86
N ALA A 348 23.46 27.94 2.66
CA ALA A 348 22.82 28.57 1.50
C ALA A 348 21.29 28.48 1.56
N ASP A 349 20.73 27.38 2.05
CA ASP A 349 19.28 27.17 2.11
C ASP A 349 18.61 27.87 3.28
N VAL A 350 19.33 28.10 4.39
CA VAL A 350 18.80 28.78 5.57
C VAL A 350 18.22 30.17 5.27
N PRO A 351 18.92 31.10 4.59
CA PRO A 351 18.35 32.41 4.25
C PRO A 351 17.14 32.32 3.32
N LEU A 352 17.16 31.38 2.36
CA LEU A 352 16.04 31.17 1.42
C LEU A 352 14.80 30.66 2.13
N ALA A 353 14.99 29.76 3.09
CA ALA A 353 13.94 29.29 3.95
C ALA A 353 13.32 30.47 4.71
N GLU A 354 14.11 31.33 5.35
CA GLU A 354 13.59 32.51 6.07
C GLU A 354 12.75 33.48 5.20
N GLU A 355 12.96 33.54 3.89
CA GLU A 355 12.22 34.42 2.97
C GLU A 355 10.90 33.82 2.42
N LEU A 356 10.77 32.49 2.36
CA LEU A 356 9.64 31.79 1.72
C LEU A 356 8.64 31.23 2.75
N LEU A 357 7.81 32.10 3.32
CA LEU A 357 6.71 31.73 4.21
C LEU A 357 5.66 30.83 3.51
N PHE A 358 5.72 29.52 3.75
CA PHE A 358 4.57 28.62 3.58
C PHE A 358 4.08 28.18 4.96
N GLY A 359 3.01 28.81 5.43
CA GLY A 359 2.41 28.51 6.74
C GLY A 359 1.71 27.16 6.77
N HIS A 360 2.46 26.08 6.99
CA HIS A 360 1.92 24.90 7.67
C HIS A 360 2.36 24.95 9.12
N VAL A 361 1.39 25.29 9.98
CA VAL A 361 1.54 25.33 11.43
C VAL A 361 1.44 23.90 11.93
N LEU A 362 2.51 23.37 12.53
CA LEU A 362 2.37 22.21 13.41
C LEU A 362 1.54 22.65 14.62
N PRO A 363 0.52 21.89 15.06
CA PRO A 363 -0.48 22.35 16.03
C PRO A 363 0.05 22.88 17.37
N GLU A 364 1.33 22.62 17.69
CA GLU A 364 1.93 22.92 18.99
C GLU A 364 3.00 24.03 18.95
N ASN A 365 3.42 24.50 17.77
CA ASN A 365 4.37 25.61 17.66
C ASN A 365 4.09 26.46 16.40
N GLU A 366 4.00 27.78 16.57
CA GLU A 366 3.97 28.77 15.48
C GLU A 366 5.35 28.82 14.77
N ALA A 367 5.76 27.73 14.14
CA ALA A 367 7.00 27.62 13.39
C ALA A 367 6.70 27.61 11.89
N ASN A 368 7.43 28.45 11.15
CA ASN A 368 7.35 28.46 9.69
C ASN A 368 8.05 27.22 9.12
N THR A 369 7.36 26.49 8.25
CA THR A 369 7.86 25.30 7.57
C THR A 369 8.23 25.62 6.13
N TYR A 370 9.38 25.13 5.69
CA TYR A 370 9.96 25.41 4.38
C TYR A 370 10.18 24.11 3.62
N VAL A 371 9.77 24.07 2.36
CA VAL A 371 10.07 22.94 1.47
C VAL A 371 11.45 23.18 0.85
N LEU A 372 12.33 22.20 0.99
CA LEU A 372 13.70 22.27 0.51
C LEU A 372 13.75 22.00 -1.01
N PRO A 373 14.60 22.72 -1.77
CA PRO A 373 14.73 22.53 -3.21
C PRO A 373 15.30 21.15 -3.56
N LEU A 374 16.16 20.60 -2.70
CA LEU A 374 16.73 19.27 -2.79
C LEU A 374 16.65 18.57 -1.43
N PRO A 375 16.41 17.24 -1.38
CA PRO A 375 16.42 16.50 -0.13
C PRO A 375 17.83 16.45 0.48
N TYR A 376 17.93 16.65 1.79
CA TYR A 376 19.17 16.42 2.54
C TYR A 376 19.29 14.94 2.90
N LEU A 377 20.47 14.37 2.65
CA LEU A 377 20.80 12.97 2.96
C LEU A 377 19.81 11.99 2.30
N ASP A 378 19.30 12.36 1.12
CA ASP A 378 18.19 11.71 0.42
C ASP A 378 16.88 11.59 1.23
N TYR A 379 16.81 12.14 2.45
CA TYR A 379 15.69 11.97 3.38
C TYR A 379 14.90 13.24 3.66
N PHE A 380 15.55 14.27 4.18
CA PHE A 380 14.86 15.45 4.71
C PHE A 380 14.46 16.40 3.59
N THR A 381 13.16 16.65 3.47
CA THR A 381 12.58 17.48 2.39
C THR A 381 12.05 18.82 2.91
N GLN A 382 12.01 18.99 4.23
CA GLN A 382 11.45 20.15 4.89
C GLN A 382 12.39 20.66 5.98
N MET A 383 12.31 21.96 6.24
CA MET A 383 13.04 22.63 7.32
C MET A 383 12.11 23.54 8.11
N GLN A 384 12.32 23.63 9.42
CA GLN A 384 11.75 24.66 10.29
C GLN A 384 12.87 25.39 11.01
N GLY A 385 12.70 26.70 11.24
CA GLY A 385 13.65 27.52 11.99
C GLY A 385 12.97 28.17 13.19
N SER A 386 13.64 28.18 14.35
CA SER A 386 13.18 28.91 15.54
C SER A 386 14.33 29.51 16.34
N ASP A 387 14.06 30.64 16.98
CA ASP A 387 14.97 31.31 17.89
C ASP A 387 14.41 31.24 19.33
N ILE A 388 15.20 30.73 20.28
CA ILE A 388 14.85 30.64 21.69
C ILE A 388 15.99 31.24 22.52
N GLY A 389 15.84 32.49 22.94
CA GLY A 389 16.91 33.22 23.63
C GLY A 389 18.16 33.38 22.75
N ASP A 390 19.32 32.99 23.26
CA ASP A 390 20.61 33.01 22.54
C ASP A 390 20.85 31.76 21.67
N HIS A 391 19.83 30.92 21.54
CA HIS A 391 19.89 29.66 20.81
C HIS A 391 19.08 29.75 19.52
N ARG A 392 19.65 29.23 18.45
CA ARG A 392 18.96 29.07 17.17
C ARG A 392 18.85 27.60 16.82
N PHE A 393 17.65 27.17 16.41
CA PHE A 393 17.36 25.81 16.04
C PHE A 393 16.89 25.73 14.59
N TYR A 394 17.42 24.75 13.86
CA TYR A 394 16.84 24.31 12.60
C TYR A 394 16.43 22.85 12.73
N VAL A 395 15.23 22.52 12.30
CA VAL A 395 14.72 21.14 12.31
C VAL A 395 14.53 20.71 10.87
N LEU A 396 15.34 19.76 10.42
CA LEU A 396 15.17 19.08 9.14
C LEU A 396 14.29 17.85 9.36
N PHE A 397 13.27 17.66 8.54
CA PHE A 397 12.33 16.54 8.66
C PHE A 397 11.72 16.20 7.29
N ASN A 398 10.93 15.12 7.25
CA ASN A 398 10.17 14.71 6.08
C ASN A 398 8.77 14.33 6.56
N LEU A 399 7.75 15.06 6.10
CA LEU A 399 6.35 14.66 6.33
C LEU A 399 5.84 13.91 5.11
N ARG A 400 5.33 12.71 5.33
CA ARG A 400 4.63 11.95 4.29
C ARG A 400 3.14 12.24 4.38
N HIS A 401 2.41 11.89 3.34
CA HIS A 401 0.96 12.06 3.34
C HIS A 401 0.31 11.11 4.35
N SER A 402 -0.68 11.64 5.09
CA SER A 402 -1.40 11.09 6.25
C SER A 402 -1.29 9.59 6.55
N HIS A 403 -1.64 8.70 5.61
CA HIS A 403 -1.69 7.25 5.86
C HIS A 403 -0.32 6.56 5.77
N ALA A 404 0.65 7.20 5.14
CA ALA A 404 2.03 6.74 4.98
C ALA A 404 3.01 7.45 5.94
N ASP A 405 2.50 8.33 6.82
CA ASP A 405 3.28 9.13 7.77
C ASP A 405 3.66 8.32 9.03
N LEU A 406 4.52 7.34 8.80
CA LEU A 406 5.07 6.43 9.79
C LEU A 406 6.58 6.33 9.61
N VAL A 407 7.31 6.14 10.71
CA VAL A 407 8.76 5.87 10.67
C VAL A 407 8.99 4.38 10.52
N LEU A 408 9.71 4.01 9.47
CA LEU A 408 10.22 2.66 9.30
C LEU A 408 11.60 2.57 9.98
N LEU A 409 11.85 1.55 10.79
CA LEU A 409 13.17 1.35 11.41
C LEU A 409 14.30 1.28 10.38
N PRO A 410 14.14 0.63 9.21
CA PRO A 410 15.13 0.71 8.14
C PRO A 410 15.39 2.13 7.61
N GLU A 411 14.41 3.02 7.60
CA GLU A 411 14.65 4.44 7.23
C GLU A 411 15.53 5.12 8.27
N LEU A 412 15.27 4.88 9.56
CA LEU A 412 16.08 5.44 10.65
C LEU A 412 17.52 4.91 10.60
N GLN A 413 17.69 3.62 10.32
CA GLN A 413 19.01 3.03 10.09
C GLN A 413 19.73 3.72 8.93
N MET A 414 19.11 3.83 7.76
CA MET A 414 19.76 4.42 6.59
C MET A 414 20.11 5.90 6.79
N VAL A 415 19.24 6.67 7.45
CA VAL A 415 19.54 8.07 7.81
C VAL A 415 20.71 8.13 8.80
N THR A 416 20.75 7.24 9.79
CA THR A 416 21.84 7.17 10.77
C THR A 416 23.16 6.82 10.10
N ASP A 417 23.17 5.81 9.22
CA ASP A 417 24.37 5.37 8.50
C ASP A 417 24.88 6.45 7.54
N HIS A 418 23.98 7.20 6.91
CA HIS A 418 24.35 8.36 6.10
C HIS A 418 24.96 9.46 6.97
N LEU A 419 24.37 9.78 8.13
CA LEU A 419 24.95 10.76 9.05
C LEU A 419 26.32 10.34 9.56
N LEU A 420 26.54 9.05 9.87
CA LEU A 420 27.86 8.55 10.26
C LEU A 420 28.89 8.68 9.14
N SER A 421 28.49 8.53 7.87
CA SER A 421 29.41 8.70 6.75
C SER A 421 29.76 10.17 6.48
N VAL A 422 28.83 11.10 6.73
CA VAL A 422 29.04 12.54 6.55
C VAL A 422 29.73 13.17 7.77
N PHE A 423 29.25 12.91 8.98
CA PHE A 423 29.66 13.57 10.22
C PHE A 423 30.76 12.81 10.97
N GLY A 424 30.98 11.53 10.65
CA GLY A 424 31.85 10.65 11.41
C GLY A 424 31.18 10.07 12.65
N VAL A 425 32.00 9.57 13.58
CA VAL A 425 31.53 8.89 14.80
C VAL A 425 30.74 9.85 15.68
N ASP A 426 29.61 9.38 16.21
CA ASP A 426 28.75 10.13 17.13
C ASP A 426 29.41 10.33 18.51
N ASP A 427 28.97 11.35 19.26
CA ASP A 427 29.53 11.71 20.56
C ASP A 427 29.48 10.53 21.57
N GLU A 428 28.46 9.67 21.45
CA GLU A 428 28.22 8.52 22.32
C GLU A 428 28.91 7.23 21.82
N HIS A 429 29.60 7.29 20.66
CA HIS A 429 30.29 6.17 20.04
C HIS A 429 29.41 4.93 19.82
N LYS A 430 28.13 5.13 19.53
CA LYS A 430 27.16 4.05 19.33
C LYS A 430 27.43 3.28 18.03
N GLY A 431 28.07 3.89 17.05
CA GLY A 431 28.36 3.24 15.76
C GLY A 431 27.10 2.96 14.94
N ALA A 432 27.15 1.90 14.11
CA ALA A 432 26.07 1.52 13.20
C ALA A 432 24.74 1.31 13.95
N PHE A 433 23.62 1.62 13.29
CA PHE A 433 22.31 1.47 13.91
C PHE A 433 21.91 -0.02 14.00
N ASP A 434 21.51 -0.46 15.20
CA ASP A 434 21.01 -1.80 15.45
C ASP A 434 19.48 -1.82 15.36
N LEU A 435 18.94 -2.63 14.43
CA LEU A 435 17.50 -2.79 14.24
C LEU A 435 16.83 -3.61 15.36
N GLU A 436 17.60 -4.39 16.13
CA GLU A 436 17.08 -5.21 17.23
C GLU A 436 16.94 -4.41 18.53
N GLU A 437 17.64 -3.28 18.66
CA GLU A 437 17.51 -2.43 19.83
C GLU A 437 16.22 -1.60 19.78
N PRO A 438 15.37 -1.66 20.82
CA PRO A 438 14.17 -0.84 20.86
C PRO A 438 14.54 0.64 20.90
N VAL A 439 13.93 1.44 20.02
CA VAL A 439 14.07 2.90 20.07
C VAL A 439 13.44 3.38 21.38
N LYS A 440 14.30 3.81 22.30
CA LYS A 440 13.87 4.37 23.59
C LYS A 440 13.24 5.74 23.37
N ASP A 441 12.33 6.11 24.27
CA ASP A 441 11.76 7.46 24.35
C ASP A 441 12.79 8.44 24.93
N GLU A 442 13.86 8.66 24.15
CA GLU A 442 14.93 9.59 24.42
C GLU A 442 14.79 10.83 23.53
N PRO A 443 15.22 12.02 23.99
CA PRO A 443 15.09 13.26 23.21
C PRO A 443 15.83 13.22 21.88
N HIS A 444 16.84 12.34 21.76
CA HIS A 444 17.60 12.07 20.55
C HIS A 444 18.08 10.61 20.53
N VAL A 445 18.20 10.05 19.32
CA VAL A 445 18.78 8.73 19.02
C VAL A 445 20.30 8.81 18.88
N ARG A 446 20.82 9.92 18.32
CA ARG A 446 22.26 10.19 18.13
C ARG A 446 22.56 11.69 18.27
N LYS A 447 23.80 12.01 18.68
CA LYS A 447 24.31 13.38 18.82
C LYS A 447 25.70 13.53 18.20
N TRP A 448 25.94 14.65 17.53
CA TRP A 448 27.28 15.09 17.10
C TRP A 448 27.53 16.54 17.51
N SER A 449 28.75 16.83 17.96
CA SER A 449 29.14 18.18 18.39
C SER A 449 30.31 18.74 17.58
N PHE A 450 30.10 19.88 16.90
CA PHE A 450 31.11 20.59 16.11
C PHE A 450 31.26 22.04 16.59
N GLY A 451 32.12 22.25 17.58
CA GLY A 451 32.38 23.57 18.14
C GLY A 451 31.15 24.14 18.86
N ARG A 452 30.46 25.10 18.22
CA ARG A 452 29.24 25.76 18.75
C ARG A 452 27.95 25.24 18.12
N VAL A 453 28.04 24.21 17.29
CA VAL A 453 26.91 23.58 16.61
C VAL A 453 26.77 22.16 17.11
N GLU A 454 25.56 21.79 17.51
CA GLU A 454 25.20 20.43 17.88
C GLU A 454 24.14 19.90 16.92
N TYR A 455 24.23 18.63 16.57
CA TYR A 455 23.27 17.94 15.70
C TYR A 455 22.64 16.79 16.47
N PHE A 456 21.31 16.74 16.50
CA PHE A 456 20.54 15.70 17.18
C PHE A 456 19.63 14.97 16.19
N LEU A 457 19.88 13.69 15.95
CA LEU A 457 18.96 12.83 15.21
C LEU A 457 17.94 12.25 16.20
N GLY A 458 16.65 12.26 15.87
CA GLY A 458 15.64 11.63 16.70
C GLY A 458 14.36 11.31 15.94
N VAL A 459 13.47 10.58 16.60
CA VAL A 459 12.09 10.35 16.15
C VAL A 459 11.18 11.29 16.92
N HIS A 460 10.30 11.99 16.20
CA HIS A 460 9.29 12.84 16.81
C HIS A 460 7.92 12.21 16.67
N PHE A 461 7.18 12.19 17.78
CA PHE A 461 5.80 11.72 17.85
C PHE A 461 4.90 12.94 18.11
N SER A 462 3.99 13.24 17.18
CA SER A 462 3.00 14.32 17.30
C SER A 462 1.61 13.81 16.95
N GLY A 463 0.87 13.35 17.97
CA GLY A 463 -0.42 12.71 17.78
C GLY A 463 -0.32 11.48 16.87
N PRO A 464 -1.03 11.42 15.72
CA PRO A 464 -0.92 10.31 14.78
C PRO A 464 0.33 10.37 13.88
N ALA A 465 1.05 11.49 13.84
CA ALA A 465 2.22 11.67 12.98
C ALA A 465 3.49 11.19 13.69
N CYS A 466 4.33 10.45 12.97
CA CYS A 466 5.63 10.01 13.42
C CYS A 466 6.66 10.23 12.31
N PHE A 467 7.71 11.00 12.58
CA PHE A 467 8.74 11.29 11.58
C PHE A 467 10.14 11.39 12.18
N ILE A 468 11.15 11.12 11.34
CA ILE A 468 12.56 11.32 11.70
C ILE A 468 12.89 12.80 11.54
N ARG A 469 13.59 13.36 12.53
CA ARG A 469 14.09 14.74 12.50
C ARG A 469 15.58 14.80 12.78
N LEU A 470 16.25 15.75 12.14
CA LEU A 470 17.60 16.18 12.47
C LEU A 470 17.53 17.63 12.96
N VAL A 471 17.82 17.84 14.24
CA VAL A 471 17.85 19.17 14.87
C VAL A 471 19.28 19.70 14.83
N VAL A 472 19.46 20.87 14.25
CA VAL A 472 20.70 21.64 14.24
C VAL A 472 20.56 22.76 15.27
N HIS A 473 21.35 22.70 16.33
CA HIS A 473 21.37 23.66 17.42
C HIS A 473 22.62 24.53 17.31
N VAL A 474 22.44 25.84 17.20
CA VAL A 474 23.53 26.82 17.06
C VAL A 474 23.53 27.76 18.26
N LEU A 475 24.66 27.79 18.99
CA LEU A 475 24.90 28.72 20.09
C LEU A 475 25.38 30.07 19.55
N ARG A 476 24.59 31.14 19.71
CA ARG A 476 25.02 32.49 19.30
C ARG A 476 26.13 32.99 20.24
N ALA A 477 27.10 33.71 19.68
CA ALA A 477 28.05 34.46 20.49
C ALA A 477 27.29 35.60 21.15
N GLY A 478 27.27 35.64 22.48
CA GLY A 478 26.83 36.82 23.24
C GLY A 478 27.72 38.03 23.03
#